data_AF-A0A7S2VGY1-F1
#
_entry.id   AF-A0A7S2VGY1-F1
#
_cell.length_a   1.000
_cell.length_b   1.000
_cell.length_c   1.000
_cell.angle_alpha   90.00
_cell.angle_beta   90.00
_cell.angle_gamma   90.00
#
_symmetry.space_group_name_H-M   'P 1'
#
loop_
_entity.id
_entity.type
_entity.pdbx_description
1 polymer ?
#
loop_
_entity_poly.entity_id
_entity_poly.type
_entity_poly.pdbx_seq_one_letter_code
_entity_poly.pdbx_strand_id
1 'polypeptide(L)'
;RFCDFPQEIVLTFETPVHLRKVEFLSHQSKIATRIELFTGLPFQGQEPRLEDVTFKRLGYLSLDCNERSEFQARELKSVYVDVSAQFLRILFHKCHVNRYNIVNQVGLIALNCQGEVLGPDLAAGQ
;
A
#
# COMPACT_ATOMS: atom_id res chain seq x y z
N ARG A 1 -22.69 8.24 -3.81
CA ARG A 1 -21.99 9.49 -4.20
C ARG A 1 -20.72 9.69 -3.37
N PHE A 2 -20.75 9.34 -2.08
CA PHE A 2 -19.55 9.20 -1.26
C PHE A 2 -18.88 7.85 -1.51
N CYS A 3 -17.58 7.79 -1.30
CA CYS A 3 -16.78 6.58 -1.42
C CYS A 3 -17.02 5.67 -0.20
N ASP A 4 -17.22 4.38 -0.43
CA ASP A 4 -17.21 3.38 0.64
C ASP A 4 -15.77 3.07 1.05
N PHE A 5 -15.52 2.79 2.31
CA PHE A 5 -14.16 2.56 2.81
C PHE A 5 -14.08 1.23 3.57
N PRO A 6 -12.92 0.54 3.52
CA PRO A 6 -11.69 0.93 2.83
C PRO A 6 -11.76 0.75 1.30
N GLN A 7 -10.96 1.53 0.58
CA GLN A 7 -10.64 1.28 -0.83
C GLN A 7 -9.40 0.37 -0.90
N GLU A 8 -9.42 -0.62 -1.78
CA GLU A 8 -8.39 -1.67 -1.83
C GLU A 8 -7.60 -1.63 -3.15
N ILE A 9 -6.28 -1.79 -3.05
CA ILE A 9 -5.39 -2.09 -4.17
C ILE A 9 -4.54 -3.30 -3.78
N VAL A 10 -4.44 -4.27 -4.69
CA VAL A 10 -3.49 -5.37 -4.57
C VAL A 10 -2.49 -5.30 -5.71
N LEU A 11 -1.21 -5.32 -5.38
CA LEU A 11 -0.12 -5.47 -6.31
C LEU A 11 0.40 -6.90 -6.29
N THR A 12 0.72 -7.43 -7.46
CA THR A 12 1.45 -8.68 -7.63
C THR A 12 2.81 -8.35 -8.25
N PHE A 13 3.88 -8.76 -7.58
CA PHE A 13 5.23 -8.70 -8.13
C PHE A 13 5.43 -9.90 -9.08
N GLU A 14 6.19 -9.68 -10.16
CA GLU A 14 6.46 -10.71 -11.17
C GLU A 14 7.11 -11.96 -10.58
N THR A 15 8.00 -11.76 -9.61
CA THR A 15 8.63 -12.82 -8.81
C THR A 15 8.55 -12.48 -7.32
N PRO A 16 8.73 -13.46 -6.42
CA PRO A 16 8.91 -13.18 -5.00
C PRO A 16 10.04 -12.18 -4.75
N VAL A 17 9.76 -11.17 -3.93
CA VAL A 17 10.71 -10.12 -3.57
C VAL A 17 10.90 -10.05 -2.07
N HIS A 18 12.07 -9.58 -1.66
CA HIS A 18 12.34 -9.10 -0.33
C HIS A 18 12.08 -7.60 -0.29
N LEU A 19 10.88 -7.21 0.15
CA LEU A 19 10.43 -5.83 0.14
C LEU A 19 11.06 -5.06 1.32
N ARG A 20 11.70 -3.92 1.01
CA ARG A 20 12.47 -3.10 1.97
C ARG A 20 11.80 -1.76 2.28
N LYS A 21 11.11 -1.17 1.29
CA LYS A 21 10.51 0.16 1.42
C LYS A 21 9.27 0.29 0.54
N VAL A 22 8.25 0.95 1.07
CA VAL A 22 7.07 1.36 0.30
C VAL A 22 6.86 2.86 0.49
N GLU A 23 6.56 3.58 -0.59
CA GLU A 23 6.35 5.02 -0.57
C GLU A 23 5.04 5.37 -1.27
N PHE A 24 4.23 6.18 -0.61
CA PHE A 24 2.93 6.63 -1.06
C PHE A 24 2.97 8.14 -1.29
N LEU A 25 2.77 8.58 -2.53
CA LEU A 25 2.55 9.98 -2.85
C LEU A 25 1.05 10.22 -2.99
N SER A 26 0.45 10.84 -1.98
CA SER A 26 -0.98 11.17 -1.95
C SER A 26 -1.25 12.52 -2.61
N HIS A 27 -2.40 12.62 -3.26
CA HIS A 27 -2.94 13.88 -3.77
C HIS A 27 -3.22 14.86 -2.63
N GLN A 28 -2.84 16.12 -2.81
CA GLN A 28 -2.76 17.16 -1.78
C GLN A 28 -4.06 17.42 -0.99
N SER A 29 -5.22 17.13 -1.58
CA SER A 29 -6.54 17.28 -0.95
C SER A 29 -7.34 15.97 -0.81
N LYS A 30 -6.81 14.84 -1.26
CA LYS A 30 -7.51 13.52 -1.23
C LYS A 30 -6.71 12.50 -0.41
N ILE A 31 -6.20 12.94 0.73
CA ILE A 31 -5.27 12.16 1.55
C ILE A 31 -6.07 11.21 2.45
N ALA A 32 -5.74 9.92 2.43
CA ALA A 32 -6.30 8.92 3.34
C ALA A 32 -5.87 9.23 4.79
N THR A 33 -6.75 9.07 5.77
CA THR A 33 -6.37 9.20 7.20
C THR A 33 -5.45 8.08 7.67
N ARG A 34 -5.56 6.91 7.03
CA ARG A 34 -4.82 5.70 7.34
C ARG A 34 -4.65 4.84 6.09
N ILE A 35 -3.46 4.27 5.94
CA ILE A 35 -3.18 3.18 5.01
C ILE A 35 -2.79 1.95 5.82
N GLU A 36 -3.41 0.80 5.53
CA GLU A 36 -3.07 -0.49 6.14
C GLU A 36 -2.44 -1.42 5.09
N LEU A 37 -1.39 -2.14 5.51
CA LEU A 37 -0.57 -2.96 4.62
C LEU A 37 -0.64 -4.42 5.03
N PHE A 38 -0.74 -5.27 4.01
CA PHE A 38 -0.68 -6.72 4.12
C PHE A 38 0.22 -7.27 3.02
N THR A 39 0.89 -8.38 3.30
CA THR A 39 1.66 -9.09 2.29
C THR A 39 1.27 -10.55 2.22
N GLY A 40 1.48 -11.13 1.05
CA GLY A 40 1.26 -12.55 0.80
C GLY A 40 2.42 -13.13 0.03
N LEU A 41 2.78 -14.36 0.37
CA LEU A 41 3.77 -15.16 -0.35
C LEU A 41 3.10 -16.52 -0.63
N PRO A 42 2.90 -16.91 -1.89
CA PRO A 42 2.27 -18.18 -2.23
C PRO A 42 3.21 -19.35 -1.89
N PHE A 43 2.60 -20.53 -1.68
CA PHE A 43 3.35 -21.76 -1.49
C PHE A 43 4.06 -22.20 -2.77
N GLN A 44 5.22 -22.83 -2.63
CA GLN A 44 6.05 -23.26 -3.75
C GLN A 44 5.33 -24.21 -4.71
N GLY A 45 5.59 -24.03 -6.02
CA GLY A 45 5.16 -24.96 -7.08
C GLY A 45 3.76 -24.71 -7.65
N GLN A 46 3.09 -23.62 -7.24
CA GLN A 46 1.83 -23.19 -7.82
C GLN A 46 1.98 -21.82 -8.51
N GLU A 47 1.25 -21.65 -9.61
CA GLU A 47 1.06 -20.33 -10.21
C GLU A 47 0.41 -19.39 -9.19
N PRO A 48 0.93 -18.17 -8.99
CA PRO A 48 0.49 -17.27 -7.94
C PRO A 48 -0.90 -16.71 -8.26
N ARG A 49 -1.96 -17.30 -7.69
CA ARG A 49 -3.34 -16.80 -7.82
C ARG A 49 -3.74 -16.02 -6.58
N LEU A 50 -4.29 -14.82 -6.77
CA LEU A 50 -4.71 -13.93 -5.68
C LEU A 50 -5.71 -14.59 -4.71
N GLU A 51 -6.60 -15.45 -5.21
CA GLU A 51 -7.62 -16.17 -4.44
C GLU A 51 -7.03 -17.16 -3.42
N ASP A 52 -5.83 -17.68 -3.67
CA ASP A 52 -5.17 -18.66 -2.81
C ASP A 52 -4.22 -18.00 -1.78
N VAL A 53 -4.06 -16.67 -1.85
CA VAL A 53 -3.09 -15.94 -1.03
C VAL A 53 -3.62 -15.73 0.38
N THR A 54 -2.91 -16.27 1.36
CA THR A 54 -3.11 -15.90 2.77
C THR A 54 -2.33 -14.62 3.09
N PHE A 55 -3.05 -13.51 3.23
CA PHE A 55 -2.45 -12.22 3.56
C PHE A 55 -2.11 -12.10 5.05
N LYS A 56 -0.86 -11.77 5.35
CA LYS A 56 -0.39 -11.37 6.68
C LYS A 56 -0.40 -9.85 6.81
N ARG A 57 -1.01 -9.34 7.88
CA ARG A 57 -1.00 -7.90 8.20
C ARG A 57 0.39 -7.45 8.63
N LEU A 58 0.92 -6.42 7.99
CA LEU A 58 2.19 -5.78 8.38
C LEU A 58 1.97 -4.67 9.42
N GLY A 59 0.88 -3.91 9.27
CA GLY A 59 0.58 -2.78 10.13
C GLY A 59 -0.09 -1.65 9.35
N TYR A 60 -0.09 -0.45 9.92
CA TYR A 60 -0.71 0.72 9.31
C TYR A 60 0.15 1.97 9.52
N LEU A 61 -0.11 2.98 8.69
CA LEU A 61 0.47 4.30 8.78
C LEU A 61 -0.64 5.35 8.71
N SER A 62 -0.43 6.45 9.42
CA SER A 62 -1.26 7.66 9.34
C SER A 62 -0.58 8.72 8.48
N LEU A 63 -1.39 9.44 7.72
CA LEU A 63 -0.97 10.53 6.84
C LEU A 63 -1.49 11.86 7.39
N ASP A 64 -0.76 12.94 7.12
CA ASP A 64 -1.13 14.29 7.55
C ASP A 64 -2.30 14.84 6.70
N CYS A 65 -3.17 15.66 7.30
CA CYS A 65 -4.30 16.26 6.58
C CYS A 65 -3.88 17.35 5.60
N ASN A 66 -2.63 17.82 5.71
CA ASN A 66 -2.02 18.80 4.84
C ASN A 66 -2.66 20.21 4.90
N GLU A 67 -3.36 20.51 5.99
CA GLU A 67 -3.94 21.83 6.26
C GLU A 67 -2.86 22.92 6.39
N ARG A 68 -1.68 22.58 6.93
CA ARG A 68 -0.56 23.51 7.09
C ARG A 68 -0.08 24.11 5.77
N SER A 69 -0.21 23.39 4.66
CA SER A 69 0.16 23.87 3.32
C SER A 69 -1.02 24.43 2.54
N GLU A 70 -2.19 24.61 3.19
CA GLU A 70 -3.45 24.94 2.53
C GLU A 70 -3.80 23.99 1.37
N PHE A 71 -3.50 22.70 1.57
CA PHE A 71 -3.73 21.65 0.58
C PHE A 71 -3.01 21.91 -0.75
N GLN A 72 -1.84 22.57 -0.74
CA GLN A 72 -1.04 22.83 -1.95
C GLN A 72 0.09 21.82 -2.14
N ALA A 73 0.65 21.28 -1.06
CA ALA A 73 1.73 20.31 -1.13
C ALA A 73 1.19 18.88 -1.29
N ARG A 74 1.86 18.01 -2.05
CA ARG A 74 1.54 16.57 -2.01
C ARG A 74 2.09 15.96 -0.73
N GLU A 75 1.42 14.94 -0.21
CA GLU A 75 1.94 14.21 0.95
C GLU A 75 2.71 12.97 0.49
N LEU A 76 3.98 12.87 0.87
CA LEU A 76 4.83 11.71 0.64
C LEU A 76 5.05 10.97 1.95
N LYS A 77 4.54 9.75 2.04
CA LYS A 77 4.75 8.88 3.19
C LYS A 77 5.59 7.67 2.81
N SER A 78 6.75 7.53 3.44
CA SER A 78 7.62 6.36 3.28
C SER A 78 7.54 5.46 4.51
N VAL A 79 7.52 4.15 4.29
CA VAL A 79 7.60 3.13 5.35
C VAL A 79 8.66 2.11 4.98
N TYR A 80 9.48 1.75 5.96
CA TYR A 80 10.43 0.65 5.85
C TYR A 80 9.74 -0.63 6.29
N VAL A 81 9.88 -1.66 5.47
CA VAL A 81 9.34 -2.99 5.71
C VAL A 81 10.48 -3.99 5.53
N ASP A 82 10.40 -5.17 6.14
CA ASP A 82 11.44 -6.18 6.03
C ASP A 82 10.80 -7.55 5.88
N VAL A 83 10.28 -7.84 4.68
CA VAL A 83 9.37 -8.97 4.47
C VAL A 83 9.54 -9.59 3.09
N SER A 84 9.49 -10.91 3.02
CA SER A 84 9.31 -11.66 1.78
C SER A 84 7.86 -11.59 1.33
N ALA A 85 7.62 -11.20 0.08
CA ALA A 85 6.29 -11.07 -0.48
C ALA A 85 6.30 -11.25 -2.00
N GLN A 86 5.20 -11.79 -2.53
CA GLN A 86 4.86 -11.67 -3.96
C GLN A 86 3.61 -10.79 -4.16
N PHE A 87 2.80 -10.65 -3.11
CA PHE A 87 1.62 -9.80 -3.11
C PHE A 87 1.74 -8.71 -2.05
N LEU A 88 1.34 -7.50 -2.40
CA LEU A 88 1.18 -6.37 -1.48
C LEU A 88 -0.25 -5.87 -1.58
N ARG A 89 -1.04 -6.07 -0.52
CA ARG A 89 -2.39 -5.51 -0.40
C ARG A 89 -2.37 -4.26 0.46
N ILE A 90 -3.01 -3.22 -0.05
CA ILE A 90 -3.02 -1.87 0.51
C ILE A 90 -4.48 -1.45 0.69
N LEU A 91 -4.85 -1.12 1.92
CA LEU A 91 -6.18 -0.59 2.23
C LEU A 91 -6.07 0.90 2.55
N PHE A 92 -6.76 1.72 1.79
CA PHE A 92 -6.91 3.15 2.02
C PHE A 92 -8.22 3.38 2.78
N HIS A 93 -8.13 3.81 4.02
CA HIS A 93 -9.31 4.17 4.80
C HIS A 93 -9.82 5.58 4.43
N LYS A 94 -10.88 6.03 5.12
CA LYS A 94 -11.50 7.34 4.92
C LYS A 94 -10.48 8.47 4.77
N CYS A 95 -10.77 9.46 3.93
CA CYS A 95 -9.91 10.62 3.74
C CYS A 95 -10.06 11.68 4.84
N HIS A 96 -9.08 12.57 4.93
CA HIS A 96 -9.23 13.83 5.66
C HIS A 96 -10.24 14.73 4.94
N VAL A 97 -11.32 15.10 5.62
CA VAL A 97 -12.41 15.92 5.05
C VAL A 97 -11.92 17.35 4.85
N ASN A 98 -12.17 17.93 3.68
CA ASN A 98 -11.81 19.31 3.38
C ASN A 98 -12.65 19.88 2.23
N ARG A 99 -12.57 21.21 2.04
CA ARG A 99 -13.37 21.95 1.04
C ARG A 99 -13.09 21.58 -0.43
N TYR A 100 -11.94 20.97 -0.73
CA TYR A 100 -11.54 20.60 -2.09
C TYR A 100 -11.92 19.15 -2.45
N ASN A 101 -12.36 18.35 -1.48
CA ASN A 101 -12.72 16.95 -1.65
C ASN A 101 -14.15 16.66 -1.18
N ILE A 102 -15.12 17.32 -1.83
CA ILE A 102 -16.55 17.31 -1.47
C ILE A 102 -17.23 15.93 -1.52
N VAL A 103 -16.60 14.93 -2.14
CA VAL A 103 -17.12 13.57 -2.30
C VAL A 103 -16.34 12.54 -1.49
N ASN A 104 -15.44 12.98 -0.61
CA ASN A 104 -14.64 12.14 0.28
C ASN A 104 -13.89 11.02 -0.46
N GLN A 105 -13.12 11.38 -1.48
CA GLN A 105 -12.28 10.43 -2.22
C GLN A 105 -10.89 10.28 -1.59
N VAL A 106 -10.23 9.17 -1.84
CA VAL A 106 -8.77 9.02 -1.67
C VAL A 106 -8.08 9.11 -3.02
N GLY A 107 -6.92 9.76 -3.08
CA GLY A 107 -6.15 9.97 -4.31
C GLY A 107 -4.71 9.58 -4.11
N LEU A 108 -4.28 8.52 -4.79
CA LEU A 108 -2.91 8.08 -4.88
C LEU A 108 -2.32 8.56 -6.22
N ILE A 109 -1.23 9.31 -6.17
CA ILE A 109 -0.53 9.81 -7.36
C ILE A 109 0.55 8.82 -7.79
N ALA A 110 1.34 8.33 -6.84
CA ALA A 110 2.39 7.37 -7.11
C ALA A 110 2.56 6.41 -5.94
N LEU A 111 2.96 5.19 -6.27
CA LEU A 111 3.33 4.14 -5.34
C LEU A 111 4.69 3.61 -5.78
N ASN A 112 5.67 3.65 -4.87
CA ASN A 112 7.00 3.13 -5.13
C ASN A 112 7.29 1.99 -4.16
N CYS A 113 7.68 0.82 -4.69
CA CYS A 113 8.07 -0.34 -3.90
C CYS A 113 9.53 -0.63 -4.20
N GLN A 114 10.37 -0.69 -3.17
CA GLN A 114 11.80 -0.95 -3.29
C GLN A 114 12.15 -2.22 -2.52
N GLY A 115 12.99 -3.06 -3.13
CA GLY A 115 13.39 -4.35 -2.60
C GLY A 115 14.29 -5.09 -3.58
N GLU A 116 14.53 -6.35 -3.30
CA GLU A 116 15.39 -7.23 -4.10
C GLU A 116 14.61 -8.48 -4.50
N VAL A 117 14.91 -9.05 -5.66
CA VAL A 117 14.32 -10.35 -6.06
C VAL A 117 14.85 -11.42 -5.11
N LEU A 118 13.96 -12.27 -4.60
CA LEU A 118 14.38 -13.43 -3.83
C LEU A 118 15.00 -14.45 -4.78
N GLY A 119 16.26 -14.80 -4.55
CA GLY A 119 16.91 -15.86 -5.28
C GLY A 119 16.16 -17.19 -5.14
N PRO A 120 16.31 -18.12 -6.10
CA PRO A 120 15.61 -19.40 -6.11
C PRO A 120 15.81 -20.21 -4.82
N ASP A 121 16.97 -20.04 -4.17
CA ASP A 121 17.34 -20.77 -2.94
C ASP A 121 16.71 -20.21 -1.66
N LEU A 122 16.28 -18.94 -1.66
CA LEU A 122 15.72 -18.26 -0.47
C LEU A 122 14.18 -18.27 -0.44
N ALA A 123 13.53 -18.60 -1.56
CA ALA A 123 12.11 -18.93 -1.58
C ALA A 123 11.81 -20.28 -0.87
N ALA A 124 12.85 -21.03 -0.47
CA ALA A 124 12.79 -22.40 0.03
C ALA A 124 12.68 -22.55 1.56
N GLY A 125 12.54 -21.47 2.33
CA GLY A 125 12.32 -21.65 3.76
C GLY A 125 12.18 -20.37 4.57
N GLN A 126 10.93 -20.09 4.96
CA GLN A 126 10.52 -19.76 6.33
C GLN A 126 9.07 -20.20 6.55
#